data_AF-A0A077MDE8-F1
#
_entry.id   AF-A0A077MDE8-F1
#
_cell.length_a   1.000
_cell.length_b   1.000
_cell.length_c   1.000
_cell.angle_alpha   90.00
_cell.angle_beta   90.00
_cell.angle_gamma   90.00
#
_symmetry.space_group_name_H-M   'P 1'
#
loop_
_entity.id
_entity.type
_entity.pdbx_description
1 polymer ?
#
loop_
_entity_poly.entity_id
_entity_poly.type
_entity_poly.pdbx_seq_one_letter_code
_entity_poly.pdbx_strand_id
1 'polypeptide(L)'
;MQTPAREAIQQDADRATFERRALAVEKEAAIGENELANQVELARRREQLIAQEGTNDRRRAEEAALAAALATQSEADRTRALADARADSERVVGQAAAEVERACVEAYAEVPRDLLLALAVRQAAENLPAIDQLVITPDLLQGLLAQLTGPRAEAR
;
A
#
# COMPACT_ATOMS: atom_id res chain seq x y z
N MET A 1 -54.63 31.10 -89.47
CA MET A 1 -54.89 31.68 -88.14
C MET A 1 -54.63 30.62 -87.05
N GLN A 2 -53.37 30.28 -86.75
CA GLN A 2 -53.01 29.26 -85.73
C GLN A 2 -51.88 29.71 -84.78
N THR A 3 -51.35 30.92 -84.95
CA THR A 3 -50.19 31.46 -84.22
C THR A 3 -50.47 31.82 -82.75
N PRO A 4 -51.62 32.45 -82.38
CA PRO A 4 -51.88 32.86 -80.99
C PRO A 4 -52.00 31.68 -80.01
N ALA A 5 -52.53 30.55 -80.48
CA ALA A 5 -52.73 29.37 -79.65
C ALA A 5 -51.41 28.65 -79.29
N ARG A 6 -50.38 28.74 -80.14
CA ARG A 6 -49.07 28.10 -79.89
C ARG A 6 -48.22 28.89 -78.90
N GLU A 7 -48.25 30.21 -78.96
CA GLU A 7 -47.53 31.08 -78.00
C GLU A 7 -48.09 30.94 -76.58
N ALA A 8 -49.41 30.85 -76.44
CA ALA A 8 -50.05 30.57 -75.16
C ALA A 8 -49.60 29.22 -74.57
N ILE A 9 -49.56 28.17 -75.40
CA ILE A 9 -49.06 26.84 -74.97
C ILE A 9 -47.58 26.91 -74.57
N GLN A 10 -46.76 27.66 -75.30
CA GLN A 10 -45.34 27.82 -74.97
C GLN A 10 -45.14 28.59 -73.66
N GLN A 11 -45.87 29.69 -73.44
CA GLN A 11 -45.84 30.45 -72.19
C GLN A 11 -46.31 29.62 -70.99
N ASP A 12 -47.38 28.83 -71.16
CA ASP A 12 -47.86 27.93 -70.11
C ASP A 12 -46.84 26.82 -69.79
N ALA A 13 -46.15 26.29 -70.82
CA ALA A 13 -45.09 25.29 -70.64
C ALA A 13 -43.86 25.86 -69.91
N ASP A 14 -43.46 27.09 -70.25
CA ASP A 14 -42.36 27.79 -69.57
C ASP A 14 -42.73 28.10 -68.13
N ARG A 15 -43.96 28.59 -67.88
CA ARG A 15 -44.47 28.84 -66.52
C ARG A 15 -44.46 27.56 -65.68
N ALA A 16 -44.96 26.45 -66.22
CA ALA A 16 -44.94 25.15 -65.55
C ALA A 16 -43.51 24.64 -65.27
N THR A 17 -42.53 25.05 -66.07
CA THR A 17 -41.11 24.72 -65.85
C THR A 17 -40.50 25.58 -64.74
N PHE A 18 -40.78 26.88 -64.74
CA PHE A 18 -40.36 27.79 -63.66
C PHE A 18 -40.97 27.41 -62.31
N GLU A 19 -42.28 27.15 -62.26
CA GLU A 19 -42.98 26.72 -61.04
C GLU A 19 -42.38 25.42 -60.47
N ARG A 20 -42.07 24.44 -61.33
CA ARG A 20 -41.41 23.20 -60.91
C ARG A 20 -39.99 23.42 -60.38
N ARG A 21 -39.20 24.31 -61.00
CA ARG A 21 -37.85 24.66 -60.52
C ARG A 21 -37.90 25.43 -59.20
N ALA A 22 -38.83 26.36 -59.05
CA ALA A 22 -39.01 27.10 -57.80
C ALA A 22 -39.33 26.16 -56.64
N LEU A 23 -40.26 25.22 -56.85
CA LEU A 23 -40.60 24.20 -55.84
C LEU A 23 -39.41 23.28 -55.50
N ALA A 24 -38.59 22.92 -56.49
CA ALA A 24 -37.40 22.11 -56.25
C ALA A 24 -36.37 22.86 -55.39
N VAL A 25 -36.11 24.13 -55.71
CA VAL A 25 -35.20 25.00 -54.94
C VAL A 25 -35.71 25.21 -53.52
N GLU A 26 -37.01 25.45 -53.33
CA GLU A 26 -37.61 25.59 -51.99
C GLU A 26 -37.44 24.31 -51.17
N LYS A 27 -37.63 23.13 -51.77
CA LYS A 27 -37.40 21.85 -51.10
C LYS A 27 -35.92 21.62 -50.76
N GLU A 28 -34.99 21.97 -51.65
CA GLU A 28 -33.55 21.88 -51.38
C GLU A 28 -33.15 22.81 -50.23
N ALA A 29 -33.65 24.04 -50.19
CA ALA A 29 -33.44 24.96 -49.08
C ALA A 29 -33.98 24.40 -47.77
N ALA A 30 -35.21 23.87 -47.78
CA ALA A 30 -35.81 23.25 -46.60
C ALA A 30 -35.05 22.01 -46.11
N ILE A 31 -34.50 21.20 -47.02
CA ILE A 31 -33.63 20.06 -46.65
C ILE A 31 -32.34 20.58 -46.00
N GLY A 32 -31.69 21.57 -46.61
CA GLY A 32 -30.47 22.16 -46.09
C GLY A 32 -30.65 22.78 -44.69
N GLU A 33 -31.75 23.50 -44.46
CA GLU A 33 -32.07 24.05 -43.14
C GLU A 33 -32.28 22.95 -42.09
N ASN A 34 -33.00 21.88 -42.44
CA ASN A 34 -33.22 20.74 -41.54
C ASN A 34 -31.91 20.01 -41.21
N GLU A 35 -31.03 19.81 -42.20
CA GLU A 35 -29.72 19.20 -41.99
C GLU A 35 -28.83 20.06 -41.09
N LEU A 36 -28.81 21.37 -41.31
CA LEU A 36 -28.03 22.30 -40.51
C LEU A 36 -28.55 22.35 -39.07
N ALA A 37 -29.87 22.39 -38.89
CA ALA A 37 -30.50 22.30 -37.57
C ALA A 37 -30.14 20.99 -36.83
N ASN A 38 -30.16 19.85 -37.54
CA ASN A 38 -29.75 18.56 -36.98
C ASN A 38 -28.27 18.55 -36.60
N GLN A 39 -27.39 19.14 -37.43
CA GLN A 39 -25.96 19.25 -37.12
C GLN A 39 -25.71 20.12 -35.88
N VAL A 40 -26.43 21.24 -35.74
CA VAL A 40 -26.32 22.12 -34.56
C VAL A 40 -26.77 21.38 -33.29
N GLU A 41 -27.89 20.67 -33.34
CA GLU A 41 -28.37 19.88 -32.20
C GLU A 41 -27.38 18.77 -31.82
N LEU A 42 -26.82 18.07 -32.81
CA LEU A 42 -25.81 17.04 -32.57
C LEU A 42 -24.53 17.63 -31.97
N ALA A 43 -24.07 18.79 -32.45
CA ALA A 43 -22.92 19.49 -31.88
C ALA A 43 -23.17 19.87 -30.41
N ARG A 44 -24.36 20.40 -30.10
CA ARG A 44 -24.77 20.71 -28.72
C ARG A 44 -24.77 19.49 -27.81
N ARG A 45 -25.30 18.35 -28.28
CA ARG A 45 -25.28 17.10 -27.52
C ARG A 45 -23.86 16.59 -27.29
N ARG A 46 -22.99 16.71 -28.28
CA ARG A 46 -21.56 16.34 -28.15
C ARG A 46 -20.85 17.23 -27.13
N GLU A 47 -21.09 18.54 -27.15
CA GLU A 47 -20.53 19.46 -26.16
C GLU A 47 -20.99 19.09 -24.74
N GLN A 48 -22.28 18.80 -24.55
CA GLN A 48 -22.82 18.32 -23.28
C GLN A 48 -22.18 17.01 -22.83
N LEU A 49 -22.00 16.05 -23.76
CA LEU A 49 -21.36 14.78 -23.46
C LEU A 49 -19.90 14.98 -23.00
N ILE A 50 -19.12 15.79 -23.72
CA ILE A 50 -17.73 16.08 -23.37
C ILE A 50 -17.64 16.77 -22.01
N ALA A 51 -18.53 17.72 -21.72
CA ALA A 51 -18.58 18.38 -20.42
C ALA A 51 -18.91 17.39 -19.28
N GLN A 52 -19.83 16.46 -19.54
CA GLN A 52 -20.18 15.41 -18.58
C GLN A 52 -19.02 14.43 -18.39
N GLU A 53 -18.36 14.01 -19.47
CA GLU A 53 -17.17 13.16 -19.43
C GLU A 53 -16.04 13.81 -18.63
N GLY A 54 -15.74 15.09 -18.87
CA GLY A 54 -14.74 15.82 -18.08
C GLY A 54 -15.09 15.91 -16.60
N THR A 55 -16.37 16.09 -16.28
CA THR A 55 -16.84 16.06 -14.88
C THR A 55 -16.67 14.67 -14.26
N ASN A 56 -17.00 13.61 -15.00
CA ASN A 56 -16.86 12.23 -14.55
C ASN A 56 -15.38 11.86 -14.38
N ASP A 57 -14.50 12.28 -15.29
CA ASP A 57 -13.05 12.05 -15.21
C ASP A 57 -12.44 12.70 -13.98
N ARG A 58 -12.82 13.97 -13.72
CA ARG A 58 -12.38 14.66 -12.52
C ARG A 58 -12.83 13.92 -11.25
N ARG A 59 -14.10 13.52 -11.17
CA ARG A 59 -14.62 12.75 -10.03
C ARG A 59 -13.88 11.43 -9.85
N ARG A 60 -13.65 10.68 -10.94
CA ARG A 60 -12.89 9.42 -10.89
C ARG A 60 -11.46 9.63 -10.39
N ALA A 61 -10.79 10.69 -10.84
CA ALA A 61 -9.44 11.01 -10.39
C ALA A 61 -9.42 11.40 -8.90
N GLU A 62 -10.38 12.20 -8.44
CA GLU A 62 -10.54 12.58 -7.03
C GLU A 62 -10.80 11.35 -6.15
N GLU A 63 -11.74 10.48 -6.54
CA GLU A 63 -12.04 9.23 -5.82
C GLU A 63 -10.84 8.28 -5.77
N ALA A 64 -10.11 8.13 -6.88
CA ALA A 64 -8.90 7.31 -6.91
C ALA A 64 -7.81 7.86 -5.99
N ALA A 65 -7.62 9.19 -5.95
CA ALA A 65 -6.66 9.83 -5.05
C ALA A 65 -7.05 9.63 -3.57
N LEU A 66 -8.34 9.77 -3.24
CA LEU A 66 -8.86 9.52 -1.89
C LEU A 66 -8.67 8.06 -1.48
N ALA A 67 -8.97 7.12 -2.37
CA ALA A 67 -8.77 5.69 -2.11
C ALA A 67 -7.29 5.35 -1.87
N ALA A 68 -6.38 5.92 -2.67
CA ALA A 68 -4.95 5.74 -2.49
C ALA A 68 -4.42 6.34 -1.17
N ALA A 69 -4.93 7.52 -0.78
CA ALA A 69 -4.61 8.14 0.50
C ALA A 69 -5.09 7.28 1.67
N LEU A 70 -6.32 6.78 1.61
CA LEU A 70 -6.89 5.89 2.62
C LEU A 70 -6.11 4.57 2.73
N ALA A 71 -5.72 3.98 1.60
CA ALA A 71 -4.92 2.76 1.58
C ALA A 71 -3.55 2.96 2.25
N THR A 72 -2.84 4.03 1.87
CA THR A 72 -1.55 4.40 2.49
C THR A 72 -1.69 4.63 4.00
N GLN A 73 -2.73 5.35 4.42
CA GLN A 73 -3.01 5.60 5.83
C GLN A 73 -3.29 4.29 6.58
N SER A 74 -4.12 3.42 6.01
CA SER A 74 -4.47 2.12 6.60
C SER A 74 -3.26 1.20 6.74
N GLU A 75 -2.35 1.21 5.76
CA GLU A 75 -1.09 0.47 5.83
C GLU A 75 -0.15 1.02 6.92
N ALA A 76 -0.06 2.35 7.05
CA ALA A 76 0.71 2.99 8.09
C ALA A 76 0.15 2.70 9.49
N ASP A 77 -1.17 2.74 9.66
CA ASP A 77 -1.85 2.40 10.91
C ASP A 77 -1.64 0.92 11.26
N ARG A 78 -1.77 0.01 10.28
CA ARG A 78 -1.49 -1.42 10.47
C ARG A 78 -0.06 -1.66 10.91
N THR A 79 0.90 -1.01 10.26
CA THR A 79 2.33 -1.16 10.57
C THR A 79 2.64 -0.69 11.99
N ARG A 80 2.09 0.47 12.39
CA ARG A 80 2.21 0.98 13.76
C ARG A 80 1.61 0.01 14.78
N ALA A 81 0.38 -0.44 14.56
CA ALA A 81 -0.29 -1.38 15.47
C ALA A 81 0.50 -2.69 15.64
N LEU A 82 1.09 -3.22 14.56
CA LEU A 82 1.93 -4.41 14.64
C LEU A 82 3.27 -4.16 15.35
N ALA A 83 3.88 -2.99 15.15
CA ALA A 83 5.11 -2.62 15.84
C ALA A 83 4.86 -2.46 17.36
N ASP A 84 3.78 -1.78 17.73
CA ASP A 84 3.38 -1.58 19.13
C ASP A 84 3.10 -2.93 19.81
N ALA A 85 2.33 -3.81 19.15
CA ALA A 85 2.04 -5.15 19.67
C ALA A 85 3.31 -6.00 19.86
N ARG A 86 4.28 -5.89 18.95
CA ARG A 86 5.58 -6.57 19.08
C ARG A 86 6.39 -6.01 20.24
N ALA A 87 6.49 -4.69 20.36
CA ALA A 87 7.20 -4.04 21.45
C ALA A 87 6.62 -4.43 22.82
N ASP A 88 5.29 -4.49 22.93
CA ASP A 88 4.62 -4.94 24.15
C ASP A 88 4.91 -6.42 24.46
N SER A 89 4.85 -7.28 23.44
CA SER A 89 5.20 -8.70 23.61
C SER A 89 6.64 -8.88 24.07
N GLU A 90 7.59 -8.19 23.42
CA GLU A 90 9.02 -8.23 23.78
C GLU A 90 9.25 -7.70 25.19
N ARG A 91 8.55 -6.63 25.58
CA ARG A 91 8.62 -6.08 26.93
C ARG A 91 8.14 -7.08 27.97
N VAL A 92 6.99 -7.73 27.76
CA VAL A 92 6.44 -8.71 28.70
C VAL A 92 7.37 -9.92 28.84
N VAL A 93 7.87 -10.45 27.71
CA VAL A 93 8.82 -11.57 27.73
C VAL A 93 10.14 -11.17 28.40
N GLY A 94 10.66 -9.99 28.08
CA GLY A 94 11.89 -9.46 28.68
C GLY A 94 11.76 -9.24 30.18
N GLN A 95 10.62 -8.72 30.65
CA GLN A 95 10.32 -8.58 32.08
C GLN A 95 10.29 -9.94 32.78
N ALA A 96 9.59 -10.91 32.21
CA ALA A 96 9.54 -12.27 32.77
C ALA A 96 10.94 -12.92 32.81
N ALA A 97 11.73 -12.78 31.76
CA ALA A 97 13.10 -13.31 31.73
C ALA A 97 14.01 -12.62 32.77
N ALA A 98 13.90 -11.30 32.92
CA ALA A 98 14.66 -10.55 33.93
C ALA A 98 14.26 -10.94 35.36
N GLU A 99 12.98 -11.21 35.61
CA GLU A 99 12.50 -11.69 36.90
C GLU A 99 13.06 -13.08 37.24
N VAL A 100 13.08 -13.99 36.27
CA VAL A 100 13.69 -15.32 36.43
C VAL A 100 15.18 -15.21 36.72
N GLU A 101 15.92 -14.42 35.93
CA GLU A 101 17.36 -14.23 36.12
C GLU A 101 17.65 -13.64 37.50
N ARG A 102 16.89 -12.61 37.91
CA ARG A 102 17.02 -12.01 39.24
C ARG A 102 16.77 -13.05 40.34
N ALA A 103 15.73 -13.87 40.22
CA ALA A 103 15.44 -14.91 41.19
C ALA A 103 16.55 -15.98 41.27
N CYS A 104 17.16 -16.34 40.12
CA CYS A 104 18.31 -17.23 40.09
C CYS A 104 19.53 -16.63 40.80
N VAL A 105 19.87 -15.37 40.53
CA VAL A 105 20.99 -14.69 41.18
C VAL A 105 20.74 -14.55 42.69
N GLU A 106 19.52 -14.18 43.09
CA GLU A 106 19.11 -14.05 44.49
C GLU A 106 19.19 -15.38 45.25
N ALA A 107 18.79 -16.50 44.62
CA ALA A 107 18.92 -17.83 45.22
C ALA A 107 20.37 -18.22 45.52
N TYR A 108 21.34 -17.67 44.79
CA TYR A 108 22.77 -17.90 45.00
C TYR A 108 23.45 -16.86 45.89
N ALA A 109 22.76 -15.79 46.28
CA ALA A 109 23.37 -14.66 47.01
C ALA A 109 23.97 -15.07 48.37
N GLU A 110 23.32 -15.98 49.08
CA GLU A 110 23.74 -16.47 50.40
C GLU A 110 24.59 -17.75 50.33
N VAL A 111 24.87 -18.26 49.11
CA VAL A 111 25.63 -19.51 48.94
C VAL A 111 27.13 -19.22 49.02
N PRO A 112 27.90 -19.93 49.86
CA PRO A 112 29.35 -19.76 49.93
C PRO A 112 30.03 -19.99 48.57
N ARG A 113 30.96 -19.09 48.21
CA ARG A 113 31.71 -19.13 46.94
C ARG A 113 32.31 -20.51 46.62
N ASP A 114 32.89 -21.18 47.61
CA ASP A 114 33.55 -22.47 47.41
C ASP A 114 32.55 -23.56 46.99
N LEU A 115 31.31 -23.49 47.50
CA LEU A 115 30.24 -24.41 47.10
C LEU A 115 29.73 -24.10 45.69
N LEU A 116 29.61 -22.81 45.31
CA LEU A 116 29.27 -22.42 43.93
C LEU A 116 30.31 -22.92 42.93
N LEU A 117 31.60 -22.80 43.25
CA LEU A 117 32.69 -23.33 42.42
C LEU A 117 32.65 -24.86 42.33
N ALA A 118 32.39 -25.56 43.43
CA ALA A 118 32.25 -27.01 43.43
C ALA A 118 31.07 -27.48 42.55
N LEU A 119 29.94 -26.78 42.62
CA LEU A 119 28.77 -27.05 41.76
C LEU A 119 29.08 -26.75 40.29
N ALA A 120 29.79 -25.66 39.99
CA ALA A 120 30.20 -25.32 38.63
C ALA A 120 31.14 -26.38 38.02
N VAL A 121 32.11 -26.89 38.80
CA VAL A 121 32.99 -27.99 38.37
C VAL A 121 32.20 -29.27 38.14
N ARG A 122 31.24 -29.60 39.02
CA ARG A 122 30.37 -30.77 38.84
C ARG A 122 29.56 -30.66 37.55
N GLN A 123 28.93 -29.51 37.31
CA GLN A 123 28.11 -29.30 36.11
C GLN A 123 28.94 -29.23 34.83
N ALA A 124 30.16 -28.67 34.88
CA ALA A 124 31.09 -28.74 33.77
C ALA A 124 31.47 -30.20 33.47
N ALA A 125 31.77 -31.01 34.49
CA ALA A 125 32.07 -32.44 34.30
C ALA A 125 30.91 -33.24 33.69
N GLU A 126 29.66 -32.90 34.03
CA GLU A 126 28.46 -33.52 33.45
C GLU A 126 28.21 -33.13 31.99
N ASN A 127 28.61 -31.92 31.58
CA ASN A 127 28.41 -31.41 30.22
C ASN A 127 29.64 -31.53 29.31
N LEU A 128 30.77 -32.00 29.85
CA LEU A 128 31.97 -32.23 29.06
C LEU A 128 31.79 -33.51 28.22
N PRO A 129 32.06 -33.46 26.91
CA PRO A 129 32.15 -34.68 26.11
C PRO A 129 33.25 -35.59 26.67
N ALA A 130 33.17 -36.91 26.41
CA ALA A 130 34.17 -37.85 26.92
C ALA A 130 35.59 -37.43 26.49
N ILE A 131 36.37 -36.95 27.46
CA ILE A 131 37.76 -36.54 27.24
C ILE A 131 38.64 -37.69 27.72
N ASP A 132 39.33 -38.36 26.80
CA ASP A 132 40.22 -39.49 27.14
C ASP A 132 41.43 -39.04 27.99
N GLN A 133 41.88 -37.79 27.83
CA GLN A 133 43.01 -37.25 28.58
C GLN A 133 42.88 -35.75 28.83
N LEU A 134 42.87 -35.35 30.10
CA LEU A 134 42.91 -33.96 30.55
C LEU A 134 44.33 -33.62 31.03
N VAL A 135 45.05 -32.80 30.27
CA VAL A 135 46.40 -32.33 30.65
C VAL A 135 46.26 -31.07 31.48
N ILE A 136 46.49 -31.19 32.80
CA ILE A 136 46.54 -30.04 33.71
C ILE A 136 48.01 -29.69 33.96
N THR A 137 48.43 -28.51 33.53
CA THR A 137 49.81 -28.05 33.75
C THR A 137 50.01 -27.55 35.19
N PRO A 138 51.22 -27.69 35.77
CA PRO A 138 51.51 -27.29 37.15
C PRO A 138 51.25 -25.81 37.43
N ASP A 139 51.49 -24.93 36.46
CA ASP A 139 51.27 -23.49 36.60
C ASP A 139 49.78 -23.15 36.75
N LEU A 140 48.89 -23.87 36.04
CA LEU A 140 47.45 -23.72 36.18
C LEU A 140 46.96 -24.24 37.53
N LEU A 141 47.51 -25.35 38.01
CA LEU A 141 47.20 -25.90 39.34
C LEU A 141 47.63 -24.95 40.46
N GLN A 142 48.84 -24.41 40.39
CA GLN A 142 49.36 -23.47 41.39
C GLN A 142 48.55 -22.17 41.41
N GLY A 143 48.21 -21.63 40.24
CA GLY A 143 47.35 -20.45 40.13
C GLY A 143 45.94 -20.66 40.69
N LEU A 144 45.35 -21.84 40.44
CA LEU A 144 44.01 -22.19 40.93
C LEU A 144 44.00 -22.38 42.46
N LEU A 145 44.98 -23.10 43.00
CA LEU A 145 45.15 -23.29 44.45
C LEU A 145 45.31 -21.95 45.17
N ALA A 146 46.13 -21.04 44.63
CA ALA A 146 46.33 -19.72 45.22
C ALA A 146 45.03 -18.87 45.28
N GLN A 147 44.15 -18.98 44.28
CA GLN A 147 42.84 -18.29 44.27
C GLN A 147 41.77 -18.95 45.16
N LEU A 148 41.91 -20.24 45.46
CA LEU A 148 41.03 -20.98 46.38
C LEU A 148 41.45 -20.79 47.84
N THR A 149 42.75 -20.64 48.12
CA THR A 149 43.28 -20.42 49.48
C THR A 149 43.50 -18.95 49.82
N GLY A 150 43.23 -18.03 48.89
CA GLY A 150 43.35 -16.58 49.10
C GLY A 150 42.40 -16.09 50.21
N PRO A 151 42.80 -15.08 51.02
CA PRO A 151 42.06 -14.67 52.21
C PRO A 151 40.63 -14.24 51.87
N ARG A 152 39.65 -14.70 52.67
CA ARG A 152 38.28 -14.17 52.67
C ARG A 152 38.39 -12.65 52.88
N ALA A 153 38.08 -11.87 51.85
CA ALA A 153 37.95 -10.44 52.01
C ALA A 153 36.78 -10.20 52.97
N GLU A 154 37.10 -9.74 54.18
CA GLU A 154 36.12 -9.28 55.16
C GLU A 154 35.28 -8.16 54.53
N ALA A 155 33.96 -8.36 54.56
CA ALA A 155 33.00 -7.36 54.17
C ALA A 155 33.13 -6.12 55.08
N ARG A 156 33.25 -4.94 54.46
CA ARG A 156 32.94 -3.64 55.04
C ARG A 156 31.85 -2.98 54.21
#